data_AF-A0A7K0WFH0-F1
#
_entry.id   AF-A0A7K0WFH0-F1
#
_cell.length_a   1.000
_cell.length_b   1.000
_cell.length_c   1.000
_cell.angle_alpha   90.00
_cell.angle_beta   90.00
_cell.angle_gamma   90.00
#
_symmetry.space_group_name_H-M   'P 1'
#
loop_
_entity.id
_entity.type
_entity.pdbx_description
1 polymer ?
#
loop_
_entity_poly.entity_id
_entity_poly.type
_entity_poly.pdbx_seq_one_letter_code
_entity_poly.pdbx_strand_id
1 'polypeptide(L)'
;AVIIPWAASLVMTSTVWKWILDAYYGVLNEIAMDLHLLKEPIDWLANTKQSFAWLMVVAVFVSIPFTSFVILAGLSTVPHDIMEASKVDGASPWKNYRHIIFPLLRPSLFVAAVINLINVFNSFPIIWIITMGGPGYETDTTTTLAYKISFRDQDVGQSASMAAINFAIILVFIALFLKASKNQERSS
;
A
#
# COMPACT_ATOMS: atom_id res chain seq x y z
N ALA A 1 2.77 -4.62 19.34
CA ALA A 1 3.96 -4.41 18.49
C ALA A 1 3.66 -4.08 17.01
N VAL A 2 2.42 -4.27 16.49
CA VAL A 2 2.10 -4.08 15.05
C VAL A 2 2.00 -2.60 14.60
N ILE A 3 1.88 -1.64 15.52
CA ILE A 3 1.65 -0.21 15.20
C ILE A 3 2.93 0.54 14.79
N ILE A 4 4.11 0.00 15.13
CA ILE A 4 5.41 0.68 15.00
C ILE A 4 5.67 1.22 13.57
N PRO A 5 5.43 0.47 12.48
CA PRO A 5 5.69 0.96 11.12
C PRO A 5 4.80 2.14 10.69
N TRP A 6 3.60 2.29 11.28
CA TRP A 6 2.68 3.40 10.96
C TRP A 6 2.98 4.67 11.77
N ALA A 7 3.54 4.51 12.97
CA ALA A 7 4.00 5.65 13.78
C ALA A 7 5.25 6.32 13.20
N ALA A 8 6.06 5.58 12.43
CA ALA A 8 7.19 6.12 11.71
C ALA A 8 6.73 6.95 10.49
N SER A 9 7.35 8.11 10.30
CA SER A 9 7.14 8.92 9.09
C SER A 9 7.44 8.11 7.83
N LEU A 10 6.61 8.26 6.79
CA LEU A 10 6.83 7.66 5.47
C LEU A 10 8.23 7.95 4.94
N VAL A 11 8.77 9.13 5.23
CA VAL A 11 10.12 9.54 4.84
C VAL A 11 11.16 8.64 5.49
N MET A 12 11.08 8.45 6.81
CA MET A 12 12.01 7.61 7.56
C MET A 12 11.96 6.16 7.10
N THR A 13 10.76 5.59 6.98
CA THR A 13 10.59 4.22 6.52
C THR A 13 11.16 4.04 5.12
N SER A 14 10.92 4.98 4.20
CA SER A 14 11.46 4.92 2.84
C SER A 14 12.98 5.05 2.79
N THR A 15 13.58 5.90 3.63
CA THR A 15 15.03 6.02 3.75
C THR A 15 15.66 4.73 4.25
N VAL A 16 15.07 4.10 5.26
CA VAL A 16 15.54 2.80 5.77
C VAL A 16 15.47 1.73 4.68
N TRP A 17 14.36 1.65 3.95
CA TRP A 17 14.24 0.72 2.83
C TRP A 17 15.24 0.99 1.70
N LYS A 18 15.51 2.27 1.39
CA LYS A 18 16.55 2.62 0.44
C LYS A 18 17.93 2.09 0.87
N TRP A 19 18.26 2.21 2.15
CA TRP A 19 19.51 1.66 2.70
C TRP A 19 19.53 0.14 2.66
N ILE A 20 18.43 -0.52 3.02
CA ILE A 20 18.32 -1.99 2.96
C ILE A 20 18.55 -2.51 1.53
N LEU A 21 18.05 -1.79 0.53
CA LEU A 21 18.12 -2.14 -0.89
C LEU A 21 19.38 -1.64 -1.61
N ASP A 22 20.31 -1.01 -0.88
CA ASP A 22 21.55 -0.48 -1.47
C ASP A 22 22.39 -1.60 -2.10
N ALA A 23 22.96 -1.31 -3.28
CA ALA A 23 23.71 -2.30 -4.05
C ALA A 23 25.04 -2.71 -3.37
N TYR A 24 25.69 -1.79 -2.65
CA TYR A 24 27.04 -1.99 -2.13
C TYR A 24 27.06 -2.31 -0.64
N TYR A 25 26.23 -1.62 0.15
CA TYR A 25 26.20 -1.73 1.61
C TYR A 25 24.81 -2.10 2.14
N GLY A 26 23.95 -2.66 1.28
CA GLY A 26 22.58 -3.00 1.63
C GLY A 26 22.50 -4.25 2.49
N VAL A 27 21.79 -4.13 3.62
CA VAL A 27 21.52 -5.22 4.56
C VAL A 27 20.91 -6.44 3.86
N LEU A 28 20.08 -6.21 2.83
CA LEU A 28 19.46 -7.33 2.08
C LEU A 28 20.50 -8.14 1.31
N ASN A 29 21.47 -7.48 0.68
CA ASN A 29 22.57 -8.14 -0.02
C ASN A 29 23.47 -8.87 0.97
N GLU A 30 23.83 -8.24 2.11
CA GLU A 30 24.64 -8.89 3.15
C GLU A 30 24.00 -10.18 3.65
N ILE A 31 22.72 -10.14 4.05
CA ILE A 31 22.00 -11.33 4.52
C ILE A 31 21.90 -12.41 3.44
N ALA A 32 21.64 -12.03 2.18
CA ALA A 32 21.51 -12.98 1.09
C ALA A 32 22.85 -13.64 0.71
N MET A 33 23.95 -12.91 0.84
CA MET A 33 25.31 -13.43 0.66
C MET A 33 25.71 -14.37 1.81
N ASP A 34 25.42 -13.99 3.07
CA ASP A 34 25.70 -14.82 4.26
C ASP A 34 24.94 -16.16 4.21
N LEU A 35 23.69 -16.14 3.74
CA LEU A 35 22.87 -17.33 3.53
C LEU A 35 23.25 -18.13 2.27
N HIS A 36 24.29 -17.72 1.54
CA HIS A 36 24.75 -18.34 0.28
C HIS A 36 23.65 -18.40 -0.81
N LEU A 37 22.65 -17.51 -0.73
CA LEU A 37 21.58 -17.38 -1.73
C LEU A 37 22.06 -16.58 -2.94
N LEU A 38 23.01 -15.67 -2.74
CA LEU A 38 23.67 -14.88 -3.77
C LEU A 38 25.18 -15.11 -3.73
N LYS A 39 25.81 -15.03 -4.91
CA LYS A 39 27.28 -15.09 -5.07
C LYS A 39 27.90 -13.71 -5.23
N GLU A 40 27.11 -12.76 -5.71
CA GLU A 40 27.51 -11.38 -5.96
C GLU A 40 26.34 -10.47 -5.56
N PRO A 41 26.62 -9.25 -5.07
CA PRO A 41 25.58 -8.29 -4.71
C PRO A 41 24.79 -7.87 -5.95
N ILE A 42 23.46 -7.73 -5.78
CA ILE A 42 22.56 -7.30 -6.84
C ILE A 42 22.12 -5.86 -6.56
N ASP A 43 22.12 -5.02 -7.59
CA ASP A 43 21.45 -3.72 -7.52
C ASP A 43 19.94 -3.91 -7.74
N TRP A 44 19.21 -3.96 -6.62
CA TRP A 44 17.76 -4.16 -6.59
C TRP A 44 16.95 -3.02 -7.22
N LEU A 45 17.58 -1.86 -7.43
CA LEU A 45 16.96 -0.65 -7.95
C LEU A 45 17.44 -0.29 -9.37
N ALA A 46 18.33 -1.09 -9.96
CA ALA A 46 18.89 -0.83 -11.30
C ALA A 46 17.85 -0.99 -12.43
N ASN A 47 16.94 -1.95 -12.31
CA ASN A 47 15.96 -2.27 -13.36
C ASN A 47 14.56 -1.80 -12.97
N THR A 48 13.85 -1.10 -13.86
CA THR A 48 12.48 -0.61 -13.65
C THR A 48 11.57 -1.64 -13.01
N LYS A 49 11.53 -2.87 -13.54
CA LYS A 49 10.58 -3.90 -13.06
C LYS A 49 10.88 -4.29 -11.62
N GLN A 50 12.16 -4.38 -11.27
CA GLN A 50 12.60 -4.71 -9.92
C GLN A 50 12.36 -3.54 -8.96
N SER A 51 12.72 -2.33 -9.36
CA SER A 51 12.48 -1.11 -8.57
C SER A 51 10.99 -0.95 -8.28
N PHE A 52 10.12 -1.13 -9.27
CA PHE A 52 8.68 -1.04 -9.09
C PHE A 52 8.14 -2.14 -8.18
N ALA A 53 8.65 -3.38 -8.29
CA ALA A 53 8.30 -4.46 -7.38
C ALA A 53 8.67 -4.13 -5.93
N TRP A 54 9.86 -3.58 -5.70
CA TRP A 54 10.29 -3.15 -4.37
C TRP A 54 9.47 -1.98 -3.83
N LEU A 55 9.14 -0.99 -4.67
CA LEU A 55 8.23 0.09 -4.28
C LEU A 55 6.86 -0.45 -3.83
N MET A 56 6.32 -1.47 -4.51
CA MET A 56 5.09 -2.14 -4.08
C MET A 56 5.27 -2.86 -2.74
N VAL A 57 6.39 -3.56 -2.52
CA VAL A 57 6.68 -4.22 -1.23
C VAL A 57 6.72 -3.19 -0.10
N VAL A 58 7.37 -2.05 -0.29
CA VAL A 58 7.42 -0.97 0.73
C VAL A 58 6.03 -0.38 0.97
N ALA A 59 5.25 -0.14 -0.09
CA ALA A 59 3.88 0.36 0.05
C ALA A 59 2.98 -0.63 0.81
N VAL A 60 3.08 -1.93 0.52
CA VAL A 60 2.39 -2.97 1.28
C VAL A 60 2.85 -2.98 2.73
N PHE A 61 4.16 -2.95 2.99
CA PHE A 61 4.72 -2.95 4.34
C PHE A 61 4.16 -1.81 5.20
N VAL A 62 4.11 -0.60 4.65
CA VAL A 62 3.59 0.59 5.34
C VAL A 62 2.07 0.51 5.60
N SER A 63 1.32 -0.18 4.75
CA SER A 63 -0.14 -0.33 4.88
C SER A 63 -0.58 -1.47 5.80
N ILE A 64 0.32 -2.38 6.19
CA ILE A 64 0.01 -3.51 7.08
C ILE A 64 -0.65 -3.06 8.39
N PRO A 65 -0.13 -2.06 9.13
CA PRO A 65 -0.71 -1.72 10.44
C PRO A 65 -2.14 -1.19 10.32
N PHE A 66 -2.39 -0.30 9.35
CA PHE A 66 -3.72 0.24 9.07
C PHE A 66 -4.68 -0.89 8.68
N THR A 67 -4.29 -1.72 7.72
CA THR A 67 -5.11 -2.83 7.23
C THR A 67 -5.41 -3.85 8.35
N SER A 68 -4.42 -4.13 9.20
CA SER A 68 -4.59 -5.00 10.37
C SER A 68 -5.60 -4.42 11.36
N PHE A 69 -5.56 -3.11 11.61
CA PHE A 69 -6.52 -2.44 12.49
C PHE A 69 -7.94 -2.50 11.93
N VAL A 70 -8.13 -2.27 10.62
CA VAL A 70 -9.46 -2.34 10.00
C VAL A 70 -10.00 -3.78 10.01
N ILE A 71 -9.15 -4.78 9.75
CA ILE A 71 -9.55 -6.19 9.86
C ILE A 71 -9.94 -6.53 11.30
N LEU A 72 -9.16 -6.08 12.29
CA LEU A 72 -9.48 -6.31 13.70
C LEU A 72 -10.80 -5.64 14.10
N ALA A 73 -11.03 -4.40 13.68
CA ALA A 73 -12.30 -3.71 13.91
C ALA A 73 -13.48 -4.44 13.28
N GLY A 74 -13.31 -4.98 12.05
CA GLY A 74 -14.31 -5.81 11.40
C GLY A 74 -14.53 -7.16 12.08
N LEU A 75 -13.49 -7.76 12.66
CA LEU A 75 -13.64 -9.02 13.41
C LEU A 75 -14.41 -8.79 14.71
N SER A 76 -14.23 -7.64 15.35
CA SER A 76 -14.95 -7.27 16.57
C SER A 76 -16.46 -7.08 16.38
N THR A 77 -16.95 -6.97 15.14
CA THR A 77 -18.40 -6.89 14.88
C THR A 77 -19.05 -8.26 14.73
N VAL A 78 -18.27 -9.35 14.64
CA VAL A 78 -18.79 -10.71 14.52
C VAL A 78 -19.39 -11.14 15.87
N PRO A 79 -20.72 -11.41 15.96
CA PRO A 79 -21.35 -11.80 17.22
C PRO A 79 -20.81 -13.12 17.74
N HIS A 80 -20.49 -13.18 19.03
CA HIS A 80 -20.01 -14.38 19.69
C HIS A 80 -21.01 -15.54 19.60
N ASP A 81 -22.30 -15.25 19.68
CA ASP A 81 -23.38 -16.24 19.64
C ASP A 81 -23.40 -17.03 18.32
N ILE A 82 -23.13 -16.36 17.19
CA ILE A 82 -23.05 -17.02 15.87
C ILE A 82 -21.84 -17.96 15.82
N MET A 83 -20.72 -17.55 16.43
CA MET A 83 -19.52 -18.37 16.51
C MET A 83 -19.71 -19.59 17.41
N GLU A 84 -20.44 -19.46 18.53
CA GLU A 84 -20.79 -20.60 19.40
C GLU A 84 -21.75 -21.57 18.71
N ALA A 85 -22.80 -21.07 18.06
CA ALA A 85 -23.72 -21.89 17.28
C ALA A 85 -22.97 -22.69 16.19
N SER A 86 -22.05 -22.05 15.48
CA SER A 86 -21.24 -22.74 14.46
C SER A 86 -20.37 -23.88 15.01
N LYS A 87 -19.91 -23.76 16.27
CA LYS A 87 -19.14 -24.81 16.95
C LYS A 87 -20.05 -25.97 17.35
N VAL A 88 -21.25 -25.69 17.84
CA VAL A 88 -22.27 -26.70 18.17
C VAL A 88 -22.67 -27.48 16.91
N ASP A 89 -22.79 -26.79 15.76
CA ASP A 89 -23.10 -27.38 14.46
C ASP A 89 -21.91 -28.13 13.81
N GLY A 90 -20.76 -28.24 14.50
CA GLY A 90 -19.60 -28.97 14.02
C GLY A 90 -18.91 -28.35 12.80
N ALA A 91 -19.09 -27.05 12.56
CA ALA A 91 -18.47 -26.37 11.42
C ALA A 91 -16.94 -26.32 11.57
N SER A 92 -16.23 -26.69 10.50
CA SER A 92 -14.76 -26.61 10.48
C SER A 92 -14.28 -25.14 10.46
N PRO A 93 -13.07 -24.83 10.95
CA PRO A 93 -12.52 -23.48 10.94
C PRO A 93 -12.53 -22.81 9.55
N TRP A 94 -12.28 -23.58 8.50
CA TRP A 94 -12.36 -23.10 7.12
C TRP A 94 -13.79 -22.76 6.69
N LYS A 95 -14.78 -23.59 7.08
CA LYS A 95 -16.19 -23.33 6.80
C LYS A 95 -16.67 -22.07 7.50
N ASN A 96 -16.27 -21.88 8.76
CA ASN A 96 -16.52 -20.67 9.55
C ASN A 96 -15.89 -19.44 8.90
N TYR A 97 -14.63 -19.53 8.50
CA TYR A 97 -13.97 -18.42 7.81
C TYR A 97 -14.70 -18.03 6.52
N ARG A 98 -15.00 -19.01 5.65
CA ARG A 98 -15.57 -18.75 4.32
C ARG A 98 -17.03 -18.26 4.34
N HIS A 99 -17.84 -18.75 5.29
CA HIS A 99 -19.29 -18.53 5.31
C HIS A 99 -19.77 -17.54 6.38
N ILE A 100 -18.99 -17.31 7.44
CA ILE A 100 -19.38 -16.42 8.54
C ILE A 100 -18.44 -15.22 8.57
N ILE A 101 -17.16 -15.46 8.82
CA ILE A 101 -16.18 -14.38 9.05
C ILE A 101 -15.98 -13.55 7.78
N PHE A 102 -15.66 -14.18 6.65
CA PHE A 102 -15.35 -13.47 5.41
C PHE A 102 -16.53 -12.62 4.91
N PRO A 103 -17.78 -13.10 4.85
CA PRO A 103 -18.93 -12.27 4.49
C PRO A 103 -19.15 -11.07 5.41
N LEU A 104 -19.03 -11.25 6.73
CA LEU A 104 -19.18 -10.17 7.71
C LEU A 104 -18.02 -9.15 7.63
N LEU A 105 -16.83 -9.59 7.24
CA LEU A 105 -15.68 -8.71 7.02
C LEU A 105 -15.70 -7.94 5.70
N ARG A 106 -16.55 -8.31 4.72
CA ARG A 106 -16.56 -7.68 3.38
C ARG A 106 -16.69 -6.15 3.43
N PRO A 107 -17.60 -5.55 4.24
CA PRO A 107 -17.72 -4.09 4.29
C PRO A 107 -16.44 -3.43 4.82
N SER A 108 -15.86 -3.97 5.89
CA SER A 108 -14.60 -3.47 6.47
C SER A 108 -13.42 -3.60 5.51
N LEU A 109 -13.31 -4.74 4.80
CA LEU A 109 -12.28 -4.95 3.78
C LEU A 109 -12.44 -4.01 2.59
N PHE A 110 -13.69 -3.72 2.18
CA PHE A 110 -13.96 -2.77 1.11
C PHE A 110 -13.51 -1.35 1.49
N VAL A 111 -13.86 -0.90 2.70
CA VAL A 111 -13.41 0.39 3.24
C VAL A 111 -11.88 0.44 3.32
N ALA A 112 -11.24 -0.61 3.84
CA ALA A 112 -9.78 -0.71 3.89
C ALA A 112 -9.14 -0.62 2.50
N ALA A 113 -9.68 -1.34 1.51
CA ALA A 113 -9.15 -1.35 0.16
C ALA A 113 -9.23 0.03 -0.50
N VAL A 114 -10.34 0.74 -0.33
CA VAL A 114 -10.51 2.08 -0.91
C VAL A 114 -9.59 3.09 -0.25
N ILE A 115 -9.49 3.09 1.08
CA ILE A 115 -8.58 4.01 1.78
C ILE A 115 -7.12 3.72 1.38
N ASN A 116 -6.73 2.45 1.29
CA ASN A 116 -5.40 2.08 0.81
C ASN A 116 -5.16 2.52 -0.64
N LEU A 117 -6.14 2.39 -1.53
CA LEU A 117 -6.04 2.86 -2.90
C LEU A 117 -5.75 4.38 -2.95
N ILE A 118 -6.50 5.17 -2.17
CA ILE A 118 -6.29 6.61 -2.04
C ILE A 118 -4.87 6.92 -1.52
N ASN A 119 -4.42 6.19 -0.50
CA ASN A 119 -3.08 6.38 0.07
C ASN A 119 -1.97 6.05 -0.93
N VAL A 120 -2.12 5.01 -1.74
CA VAL A 120 -1.14 4.62 -2.77
C VAL A 120 -1.01 5.70 -3.84
N PHE A 121 -2.13 6.27 -4.32
CA PHE A 121 -2.09 7.38 -5.28
C PHE A 121 -1.41 8.65 -4.72
N ASN A 122 -1.45 8.84 -3.39
CA ASN A 122 -0.80 9.94 -2.69
C ASN A 122 0.60 9.59 -2.17
N SER A 123 1.14 8.42 -2.50
CA SER A 123 2.41 7.92 -1.94
C SER A 123 3.65 8.52 -2.62
N PHE A 124 3.76 9.84 -2.57
CA PHE A 124 4.91 10.59 -3.07
C PHE A 124 6.23 10.22 -2.36
N PRO A 125 6.31 10.15 -1.01
CA PRO A 125 7.59 9.97 -0.32
C PRO A 125 8.29 8.65 -0.66
N ILE A 126 7.54 7.55 -0.82
CA ILE A 126 8.11 6.23 -1.09
C ILE A 126 8.87 6.23 -2.41
N ILE A 127 8.23 6.70 -3.48
CA ILE A 127 8.81 6.75 -4.83
C ILE A 127 9.97 7.74 -4.85
N TRP A 128 9.74 8.96 -4.33
CA TRP A 128 10.71 10.04 -4.37
C TRP A 128 12.01 9.69 -3.64
N ILE A 129 11.92 9.10 -2.45
CA ILE A 129 13.11 8.84 -1.63
C ILE A 129 13.90 7.66 -2.18
N ILE A 130 13.22 6.57 -2.52
CA ILE A 130 13.88 5.32 -2.91
C ILE A 130 14.47 5.43 -4.32
N THR A 131 13.67 5.88 -5.29
CA THR A 131 14.05 5.84 -6.72
C THR A 131 14.16 7.21 -7.37
N MET A 132 13.61 8.26 -6.75
CA MET A 132 13.40 9.57 -7.39
C MET A 132 12.68 9.44 -8.76
N GLY A 133 11.84 8.42 -8.94
CA GLY A 133 11.15 8.15 -10.20
C GLY A 133 11.99 7.48 -11.30
N GLY A 134 13.19 6.99 -10.97
CA GLY A 134 14.05 6.24 -11.89
C GLY A 134 13.81 4.71 -11.86
N PRO A 135 14.42 3.95 -12.78
CA PRO A 135 15.29 4.37 -13.89
C PRO A 135 14.51 5.13 -14.98
N GLY A 136 15.07 6.24 -15.49
CA GLY A 136 14.37 7.13 -16.43
C GLY A 136 13.20 7.87 -15.77
N TYR A 137 11.97 7.46 -16.10
CA TYR A 137 10.70 7.97 -15.58
C TYR A 137 9.69 6.84 -15.28
N GLU A 138 10.10 5.57 -15.37
CA GLU A 138 9.13 4.46 -15.42
C GLU A 138 8.54 4.07 -14.05
N THR A 139 9.12 4.56 -12.94
CA THR A 139 8.53 4.43 -11.60
C THR A 139 7.80 5.69 -11.15
N ASP A 140 7.74 6.73 -11.99
CA ASP A 140 7.02 7.95 -11.64
C ASP A 140 5.51 7.73 -11.59
N THR A 141 4.90 8.31 -10.57
CA THR A 141 3.45 8.57 -10.55
C THR A 141 3.16 9.94 -11.13
N THR A 142 1.90 10.21 -11.44
CA THR A 142 1.44 11.55 -11.86
C THR A 142 1.91 12.63 -10.88
N THR A 143 1.92 12.33 -9.59
CA THR A 143 2.36 13.24 -8.52
C THR A 143 3.88 13.48 -8.56
N THR A 144 4.71 12.44 -8.70
CA THR A 144 6.17 12.61 -8.74
C THR A 144 6.64 13.24 -10.05
N LEU A 145 5.99 12.92 -11.18
CA LEU A 145 6.28 13.53 -12.47
C LEU A 145 5.93 15.02 -12.49
N ALA A 146 4.75 15.40 -11.98
CA ALA A 146 4.35 16.81 -11.87
C ALA A 146 5.35 17.61 -11.01
N TYR A 147 5.83 17.00 -9.92
CA TYR A 147 6.87 17.61 -9.08
C TYR A 147 8.19 17.81 -9.84
N LYS A 148 8.65 16.81 -10.61
CA LYS A 148 9.84 16.96 -11.45
C LYS A 148 9.67 18.13 -12.42
N ILE A 149 8.57 18.19 -13.16
CA ILE A 149 8.33 19.27 -14.14
C ILE A 149 8.28 20.65 -13.46
N SER A 150 7.68 20.74 -12.28
CA SER A 150 7.57 22.00 -11.53
C SER A 150 8.92 22.57 -11.12
N PHE A 151 9.79 21.71 -10.59
CA PHE A 151 11.01 22.15 -9.92
C PHE A 151 12.27 21.98 -10.77
N ARG A 152 12.29 21.00 -11.67
CA ARG A 152 13.43 20.73 -12.57
C ARG A 152 13.31 21.51 -13.87
N ASP A 153 12.13 21.51 -14.49
CA ASP A 153 11.92 22.16 -15.79
C ASP A 153 11.39 23.60 -15.62
N GLN A 154 11.05 24.00 -14.39
CA GLN A 154 10.49 25.31 -14.02
C GLN A 154 9.21 25.69 -14.80
N ASP A 155 8.56 24.71 -15.44
CA ASP A 155 7.30 24.91 -16.14
C ASP A 155 6.12 24.72 -15.16
N VAL A 156 5.80 25.84 -14.51
CA VAL A 156 4.68 25.93 -13.56
C VAL A 156 3.35 25.73 -14.27
N GLY A 157 3.23 26.09 -15.56
CA GLY A 157 1.99 25.95 -16.32
C GLY A 157 1.64 24.49 -16.61
N GLN A 158 2.60 23.73 -17.12
CA GLN A 158 2.44 22.29 -17.35
C GLN A 158 2.18 21.54 -16.04
N SER A 159 2.90 21.90 -14.98
CA SER A 159 2.71 21.30 -13.66
C SER A 159 1.34 21.56 -13.04
N ALA A 160 0.83 22.79 -13.17
CA ALA A 160 -0.50 23.16 -12.70
C ALA A 160 -1.58 22.36 -13.44
N SER A 161 -1.42 22.14 -14.75
CA SER A 161 -2.35 21.32 -15.54
C SER A 161 -2.38 19.85 -15.08
N MET A 162 -1.21 19.27 -14.78
CA MET A 162 -1.13 17.90 -14.25
C MET A 162 -1.72 17.77 -12.86
N ALA A 163 -1.51 18.76 -11.98
CA ALA A 163 -2.12 18.80 -10.67
C ALA A 163 -3.66 18.87 -10.76
N ALA A 164 -4.19 19.68 -11.68
CA ALA A 164 -5.63 19.77 -11.93
C ALA A 164 -6.22 18.45 -12.44
N ILE A 165 -5.53 17.75 -13.35
CA ILE A 165 -5.92 16.41 -13.83
C ILE A 165 -5.92 15.41 -12.68
N ASN A 166 -4.86 15.39 -11.86
CA ASN A 166 -4.77 14.47 -10.72
C ASN A 166 -5.90 14.73 -9.71
N PHE A 167 -6.19 16.00 -9.43
CA PHE A 167 -7.32 16.40 -8.58
C PHE A 167 -8.66 15.91 -9.14
N ALA A 168 -8.89 16.06 -10.44
CA ALA A 168 -10.11 15.57 -11.10
C ALA A 168 -10.23 14.04 -11.01
N ILE A 169 -9.13 13.29 -11.20
CA ILE A 169 -9.10 11.83 -11.06
C ILE A 169 -9.49 11.43 -9.62
N ILE A 170 -8.90 12.08 -8.61
CA ILE A 170 -9.22 11.82 -7.20
C ILE A 170 -10.70 12.09 -6.92
N LEU A 171 -11.28 13.19 -7.44
CA LEU A 171 -12.71 13.48 -7.31
C LEU A 171 -13.60 12.40 -7.92
N VAL A 172 -13.23 11.87 -9.09
CA VAL A 172 -13.96 10.75 -9.72
C VAL A 172 -13.91 9.51 -8.81
N PHE A 173 -12.74 9.18 -8.26
CA PHE A 173 -12.61 8.05 -7.33
C PHE A 173 -13.44 8.25 -6.05
N ILE A 174 -13.45 9.46 -5.47
CA ILE A 174 -14.27 9.79 -4.30
C ILE A 174 -15.76 9.65 -4.64
N ALA A 175 -16.21 10.16 -5.78
CA ALA A 175 -17.61 10.05 -6.20
C ALA A 175 -18.04 8.58 -6.42
N LEU A 176 -17.18 7.77 -7.04
CA LEU A 176 -17.40 6.33 -7.19
C LEU A 176 -17.45 5.62 -5.84
N PHE A 177 -16.56 5.98 -4.92
CA PHE A 177 -16.55 5.45 -3.55
C PHE A 177 -17.86 5.75 -2.81
N LEU A 178 -18.28 7.01 -2.78
CA LEU A 178 -19.52 7.43 -2.11
C LEU A 178 -20.75 6.76 -2.73
N LYS A 179 -20.76 6.57 -4.05
CA LYS A 179 -21.84 5.83 -4.73
C LYS A 179 -21.84 4.35 -4.35
N ALA A 180 -20.67 3.73 -4.25
CA ALA A 180 -20.54 2.33 -3.86
C ALA A 180 -20.91 2.10 -2.38
N SER A 181 -20.50 3.00 -1.48
CA SER A 181 -20.82 2.92 -0.05
C SER A 181 -22.32 3.09 0.18
N LYS A 182 -22.96 4.07 -0.48
CA LYS A 182 -24.40 4.29 -0.40
C LYS A 182 -25.22 3.10 -0.93
N ASN A 183 -24.71 2.40 -1.94
CA ASN A 183 -25.36 1.18 -2.43
C ASN A 183 -25.23 0.00 -1.46
N GLN A 184 -24.16 -0.07 -0.67
CA GLN A 184 -24.00 -1.10 0.36
C GLN A 184 -24.95 -0.87 1.53
N GLU A 185 -25.07 0.37 2.05
CA GLU A 185 -26.02 0.74 3.11
C GLU A 185 -27.48 0.48 2.73
N ARG A 186 -27.80 0.50 1.43
CA ARG A 186 -29.15 0.24 0.92
C ARG A 186 -29.45 -1.25 0.70
N SER A 187 -28.42 -2.10 0.75
CA SER A 187 -28.50 -3.55 0.51
C SER A 187 -28.41 -4.42 1.77
N SER A 188 -27.99 -3.80 2.89
CA SER A 188 -28.02 -4.35 4.26
C SER A 188 -29.31 -3.98 4.96
#